data_AF-A0A8T1ACU8-F1
#
_entry.id   AF-A0A8T1ACU8-F1
#
_cell.length_a   1.000
_cell.length_b   1.000
_cell.length_c   1.000
_cell.angle_alpha   90.00
_cell.angle_beta   90.00
_cell.angle_gamma   90.00
#
_symmetry.space_group_name_H-M   'P 1'
#
loop_
_entity.id
_entity.type
_entity.pdbx_description
1 polymer ?
#
loop_
_entity_poly.entity_id
_entity_poly.type
_entity_poly.pdbx_seq_one_letter_code
_entity_poly.pdbx_strand_id
1 'polypeptide(L)'
;MLGLKGLKGTALRASPKYKYYEEFKINSRAPMALDDMETRQLYLRYAIEYDDLLFQRIKESDKIEIMVSPSPAEMEARIHIWVKAKRPNWYVEKMLGLENNAQFKGASKEYQLFLKLQKEQK
;
A
#
# COMPACT_ATOMS: atom_id res chain seq x y z
N MET A 1 8.69 -10.20 11.84
CA MET A 1 8.31 -10.67 10.49
C MET A 1 6.93 -11.29 10.57
N LEU A 2 6.00 -10.89 9.70
CA LEU A 2 4.63 -11.41 9.74
C LEU A 2 4.52 -12.86 9.23
N GLY A 3 5.57 -13.41 8.62
CA GLY A 3 5.62 -14.82 8.20
C GLY A 3 4.73 -15.12 6.99
N LEU A 4 4.33 -14.10 6.23
CA LEU A 4 3.48 -14.23 5.05
C LEU A 4 4.27 -14.51 3.76
N LYS A 5 5.60 -14.53 3.86
CA LYS A 5 6.51 -14.76 2.74
C LYS A 5 6.33 -16.18 2.21
N GLY A 6 5.91 -16.31 0.95
CA GLY A 6 5.72 -17.60 0.28
C GLY A 6 4.29 -18.15 0.29
N LEU A 7 3.34 -17.53 1.00
CA LEU A 7 1.94 -17.97 1.02
C LEU A 7 1.15 -17.43 -0.18
N LYS A 8 0.30 -18.27 -0.80
CA LYS A 8 -0.56 -17.93 -1.95
C LYS A 8 -1.95 -18.57 -1.80
N GLY A 9 -2.95 -18.01 -2.48
CA GLY A 9 -4.29 -18.60 -2.61
C GLY A 9 -4.94 -18.99 -1.28
N THR A 10 -5.41 -20.24 -1.18
CA THR A 10 -6.03 -20.78 0.03
C THR A 10 -5.09 -20.83 1.23
N ALA A 11 -3.79 -21.02 1.03
CA ALA A 11 -2.79 -21.03 2.11
C ALA A 11 -2.58 -19.64 2.73
N LEU A 12 -2.77 -18.57 1.95
CA LEU A 12 -2.80 -17.22 2.47
C LEU A 12 -4.05 -16.99 3.32
N ARG A 13 -5.22 -17.44 2.83
CA ARG A 13 -6.52 -17.31 3.53
C ARG A 13 -6.62 -18.14 4.82
N ALA A 14 -5.90 -19.25 4.88
CA ALA A 14 -5.84 -20.13 6.05
C ALA A 14 -4.88 -19.64 7.15
N SER A 15 -4.07 -18.60 6.87
CA SER A 15 -3.20 -18.03 7.88
C SER A 15 -4.04 -17.41 9.00
N PRO A 16 -3.78 -17.70 10.28
CA PRO A 16 -4.45 -17.04 11.40
C PRO A 16 -4.35 -15.50 11.33
N LYS A 17 -3.34 -15.00 10.61
CA LYS A 17 -3.09 -13.57 10.41
C LYS A 17 -3.94 -12.94 9.30
N TYR A 18 -4.49 -13.74 8.39
CA TYR A 18 -5.40 -13.28 7.32
C TYR A 18 -6.75 -12.83 7.88
N LYS A 19 -7.18 -13.40 9.01
CA LYS A 19 -8.38 -12.95 9.75
C LYS A 19 -8.29 -11.45 10.10
N TYR A 20 -7.12 -10.95 10.48
CA TYR A 20 -6.92 -9.52 10.78
C TYR A 20 -6.96 -8.64 9.52
N TYR A 21 -6.63 -9.17 8.34
CA TYR A 21 -6.79 -8.45 7.07
C TYR A 21 -8.27 -8.35 6.68
N GLU A 22 -9.07 -9.39 6.91
CA GLU A 22 -10.53 -9.36 6.75
C GLU A 22 -11.17 -8.41 7.77
N GLU A 23 -10.78 -8.48 9.05
CA GLU A 23 -11.23 -7.53 10.09
C GLU A 23 -10.81 -6.10 9.75
N PHE A 24 -9.62 -5.87 9.22
CA PHE A 24 -9.18 -4.57 8.74
C PHE A 24 -10.04 -4.08 7.56
N LYS A 25 -10.36 -4.91 6.56
CA LYS A 25 -11.25 -4.53 5.44
C LYS A 25 -12.68 -4.23 5.89
N ILE A 26 -13.17 -4.97 6.88
CA ILE A 26 -14.50 -4.78 7.47
C ILE A 26 -14.51 -3.47 8.27
N ASN A 27 -13.45 -3.20 9.03
CA ASN A 27 -13.36 -2.03 9.89
C ASN A 27 -12.88 -0.76 9.17
N SER A 28 -12.19 -0.83 8.03
CA SER A 28 -11.75 0.31 7.21
C SER A 28 -12.89 0.98 6.43
N ARG A 29 -14.12 0.44 6.51
CA ARG A 29 -15.36 1.13 6.13
C ARG A 29 -15.89 2.06 7.23
N ALA A 30 -15.39 1.92 8.45
CA ALA A 30 -15.52 2.90 9.51
C ALA A 30 -14.15 3.61 9.68
N PRO A 31 -14.09 4.88 10.07
CA PRO A 31 -12.83 5.49 10.45
C PRO A 31 -12.36 4.80 11.73
N MET A 32 -11.56 3.75 11.62
CA MET A 32 -10.95 3.12 12.79
C MET A 32 -10.03 4.16 13.42
N ALA A 33 -10.40 4.58 14.62
CA ALA A 33 -9.50 5.21 15.57
C ALA A 33 -8.23 4.35 15.67
N LEU A 34 -7.16 4.78 15.01
CA LEU A 34 -5.79 4.26 15.14
C LEU A 34 -5.20 4.64 16.52
N ASP A 35 -6.03 4.66 17.55
CA ASP A 35 -5.74 5.22 18.88
C ASP A 35 -4.91 4.23 19.70
N ASP A 36 -4.96 2.94 19.38
CA ASP A 36 -4.06 1.94 19.93
C ASP A 36 -2.72 1.89 19.16
N MET A 37 -1.65 2.25 19.87
CA MET A 37 -0.31 2.37 19.31
C MET A 37 0.21 1.04 18.73
N GLU A 38 -0.12 -0.09 19.34
CA GLU A 38 0.31 -1.42 18.89
C GLU A 38 -0.37 -1.81 17.58
N THR A 39 -1.68 -1.61 17.48
CA THR A 39 -2.48 -1.85 16.28
C THR A 39 -1.96 -1.02 15.10
N ARG A 40 -1.63 0.26 15.34
CA ARG A 40 -1.05 1.15 14.32
C ARG A 40 0.33 0.67 13.86
N GLN A 41 1.22 0.27 14.80
CA GLN A 41 2.54 -0.24 14.45
C GLN A 41 2.46 -1.55 13.66
N LEU A 42 1.55 -2.44 14.03
CA LEU A 42 1.35 -3.71 13.33
C LEU A 42 0.86 -3.48 11.89
N TYR A 43 -0.09 -2.56 11.70
CA TYR A 43 -0.56 -2.16 10.38
C TYR A 43 0.58 -1.61 9.52
N LEU A 44 1.39 -0.69 10.05
CA LEU A 44 2.52 -0.13 9.30
C LEU A 44 3.53 -1.21 8.88
N ARG A 45 3.82 -2.17 9.76
CA ARG A 45 4.68 -3.32 9.42
C ARG A 45 4.08 -4.14 8.27
N TYR A 46 2.77 -4.42 8.32
CA TYR A 46 2.08 -5.12 7.24
C TYR A 46 2.12 -4.34 5.93
N ALA A 47 1.79 -3.05 5.95
CA ALA A 47 1.75 -2.21 4.76
C ALA A 47 3.13 -2.10 4.09
N ILE A 48 4.21 -2.03 4.87
CA ILE A 48 5.59 -2.05 4.37
C ILE A 48 5.92 -3.40 3.72
N GLU A 49 5.68 -4.53 4.41
CA GLU A 49 5.97 -5.87 3.86
C GLU A 49 5.14 -6.15 2.59
N TYR A 50 3.89 -5.69 2.56
CA TYR A 50 3.00 -5.82 1.41
C TYR A 50 3.47 -4.96 0.23
N ASP A 51 3.89 -3.72 0.48
CA ASP A 51 4.46 -2.83 -0.55
C ASP A 51 5.75 -3.40 -1.15
N ASP A 52 6.65 -3.94 -0.32
CA ASP A 52 7.87 -4.63 -0.80
C ASP A 52 7.53 -5.82 -1.70
N LEU A 53 6.56 -6.64 -1.30
CA LEU A 53 6.12 -7.79 -2.08
C LEU A 53 5.53 -7.36 -3.43
N LEU A 54 4.67 -6.35 -3.45
CA LEU A 54 4.08 -5.82 -4.68
C LEU A 54 5.15 -5.25 -5.60
N PHE A 55 6.09 -4.47 -5.07
CA PHE A 55 7.19 -3.91 -5.85
C PHE A 55 8.01 -4.99 -6.57
N GLN A 56 8.38 -6.06 -5.85
CA GLN A 56 9.13 -7.17 -6.45
C GLN A 56 8.31 -7.91 -7.50
N ARG A 57 7.05 -8.23 -7.19
CA ARG A 57 6.22 -8.97 -8.15
C ARG A 57 5.91 -8.15 -9.39
N ILE A 58 5.68 -6.83 -9.27
CA ILE A 58 5.45 -5.95 -10.43
C ILE A 58 6.70 -5.87 -11.32
N LYS A 59 7.90 -5.87 -10.73
CA LYS A 59 9.15 -5.96 -11.49
C LYS A 59 9.25 -7.26 -12.29
N GLU A 60 8.74 -8.35 -11.76
CA GLU A 60 8.77 -9.68 -12.39
C GLU A 60 7.62 -9.88 -13.40
N SER A 61 6.45 -9.28 -13.16
CA SER A 61 5.27 -9.42 -14.02
C SER A 61 4.25 -8.30 -13.80
N ASP A 62 3.70 -7.79 -14.89
CA ASP A 62 2.72 -6.71 -14.87
C ASP A 62 1.32 -7.15 -14.38
N LYS A 63 1.02 -8.46 -14.38
CA LYS A 63 -0.34 -9.03 -14.27
C LYS A 63 -0.92 -9.09 -12.85
N ILE A 64 -0.64 -8.10 -12.00
CA ILE A 64 -1.08 -8.13 -10.60
C ILE A 64 -2.32 -7.27 -10.42
N GLU A 65 -3.35 -7.86 -9.80
CA GLU A 65 -4.51 -7.10 -9.35
C GLU A 65 -4.12 -6.22 -8.15
N ILE A 66 -4.14 -4.91 -8.37
CA ILE A 66 -3.78 -3.91 -7.36
C ILE A 66 -5.01 -3.65 -6.50
N MET A 67 -4.88 -3.91 -5.19
CA MET A 67 -5.94 -3.57 -4.24
C MET A 67 -5.99 -2.05 -4.04
N VAL A 68 -7.06 -1.44 -4.54
CA VAL A 68 -7.41 -0.03 -4.29
C VAL A 68 -7.61 0.18 -2.79
N SER A 69 -6.94 1.19 -2.23
CA SER A 69 -7.13 1.57 -0.83
C SER A 69 -8.51 2.22 -0.65
N PRO A 70 -9.33 1.80 0.32
CA PRO A 70 -10.68 2.33 0.48
C PRO A 70 -10.76 3.71 1.16
N SER A 71 -9.75 4.13 1.94
CA SER A 71 -9.80 5.43 2.66
C SER A 71 -8.64 6.41 2.32
N PRO A 72 -8.87 7.74 2.46
CA PRO A 72 -7.84 8.76 2.29
C PRO A 72 -6.63 8.59 3.22
N ALA A 73 -6.86 8.22 4.49
CA ALA A 73 -5.79 8.06 5.48
C ALA A 73 -4.86 6.89 5.15
N GLU A 74 -5.42 5.76 4.68
CA GLU A 74 -4.60 4.64 4.21
C GLU A 74 -3.77 5.02 2.98
N MET A 75 -4.33 5.83 2.09
CA MET A 75 -3.60 6.30 0.91
C MET A 75 -2.44 7.22 1.31
N GLU A 76 -2.65 8.15 2.23
CA GLU A 76 -1.61 9.00 2.78
C GLU A 76 -0.49 8.17 3.45
N ALA A 77 -0.85 7.19 4.28
CA ALA A 77 0.10 6.27 4.89
C ALA A 77 0.93 5.50 3.84
N ARG A 78 0.31 5.02 2.76
CA ARG A 78 1.02 4.38 1.64
C ARG A 78 1.98 5.33 0.94
N ILE A 79 1.58 6.58 0.70
CA ILE A 79 2.45 7.60 0.11
C ILE A 79 3.71 7.80 0.97
N HIS A 80 3.56 7.93 2.30
CA HIS A 80 4.70 8.02 3.20
C HIS A 80 5.61 6.78 3.15
N ILE A 81 5.02 5.58 3.06
CA ILE A 81 5.78 4.33 2.88
C ILE A 81 6.56 4.38 1.56
N TRP A 82 5.94 4.77 0.45
CA TRP A 82 6.59 4.85 -0.87
C TRP A 82 7.74 5.84 -0.89
N VAL A 83 7.55 7.01 -0.28
CA VAL A 83 8.58 8.05 -0.15
C VAL A 83 9.76 7.51 0.66
N LYS A 84 9.50 6.92 1.84
CA LYS A 84 10.54 6.38 2.73
C LYS A 84 11.30 5.21 2.09
N ALA A 85 10.59 4.35 1.35
CA ALA A 85 11.17 3.23 0.61
C ALA A 85 11.84 3.65 -0.71
N LYS A 86 11.85 4.96 -1.04
CA LYS A 86 12.40 5.52 -2.28
C LYS A 86 11.85 4.82 -3.53
N ARG A 87 10.54 4.54 -3.53
CA ARG A 87 9.89 3.88 -4.67
C ARG A 87 10.02 4.75 -5.92
N PRO A 88 10.26 4.15 -7.10
CA PRO A 88 10.34 4.87 -8.34
C PRO A 88 8.96 5.34 -8.81
N ASN A 89 8.92 6.44 -9.56
CA ASN A 89 7.67 7.04 -10.03
C ASN A 89 6.78 6.06 -10.79
N TRP A 90 7.36 5.22 -11.67
CA TRP A 90 6.60 4.23 -12.43
C TRP A 90 5.80 3.28 -11.53
N TYR A 91 6.33 2.92 -10.35
CA TYR A 91 5.66 2.02 -9.42
C TYR A 91 4.47 2.71 -8.77
N VAL A 92 4.65 3.96 -8.34
CA VAL A 92 3.58 4.74 -7.71
C VAL A 92 2.48 5.07 -8.71
N GLU A 93 2.85 5.43 -9.94
CA GLU A 93 1.89 5.63 -11.04
C GLU A 93 1.04 4.39 -11.29
N LYS A 94 1.66 3.21 -11.30
CA LYS A 94 0.97 1.93 -11.42
C LYS A 94 0.01 1.66 -10.26
N MET A 95 0.48 1.85 -9.03
CA MET A 95 -0.33 1.65 -7.81
C MET A 95 -1.55 2.58 -7.75
N LEU A 96 -1.48 3.74 -8.42
CA LEU A 96 -2.57 4.71 -8.51
C LEU A 96 -3.40 4.58 -9.80
N GLY A 97 -3.07 3.64 -10.69
CA GLY A 97 -3.76 3.48 -11.98
C GLY A 97 -3.57 4.66 -12.94
N LEU A 98 -2.44 5.37 -12.84
CA LEU A 98 -2.13 6.57 -13.62
C LEU A 98 -1.22 6.29 -14.82
N GLU A 99 -0.98 5.01 -15.12
CA GLU A 99 -0.14 4.59 -16.23
C GLU A 99 -0.66 5.17 -17.56
N ASN A 100 0.26 5.64 -18.39
CA ASN A 100 -0.01 6.12 -19.76
C ASN A 100 -0.98 7.32 -19.88
N ASN A 101 -1.30 8.03 -18.79
CA ASN A 101 -2.16 9.22 -18.86
C ASN A 101 -1.57 10.43 -18.11
N ALA A 102 -0.89 11.33 -18.84
CA ALA A 102 -0.27 12.53 -18.29
C ALA A 102 -1.28 13.50 -17.65
N GLN A 103 -2.50 13.60 -18.20
CA GLN A 103 -3.55 14.45 -17.65
C GLN A 103 -4.00 13.96 -16.28
N PHE A 104 -4.20 12.65 -16.11
CA PHE A 104 -4.57 12.06 -14.82
C PHE A 104 -3.44 12.15 -13.79
N LYS A 105 -2.17 12.03 -14.21
CA LYS A 105 -1.01 12.29 -13.34
C LYS A 105 -1.01 13.72 -12.80
N GLY A 106 -1.30 14.70 -13.65
CA GLY A 106 -1.38 16.11 -13.24
C GLY A 106 -2.52 16.39 -12.26
N ALA A 107 -3.64 15.67 -12.38
CA ALA A 107 -4.83 15.87 -11.55
C ALA A 107 -4.86 15.07 -10.25
N SER A 108 -4.08 13.98 -10.12
CA SER A 108 -4.09 13.13 -8.92
C SER A 108 -3.44 13.83 -7.72
N LYS A 109 -4.23 14.11 -6.69
CA LYS A 109 -3.75 14.71 -5.43
C LYS A 109 -2.73 13.81 -4.74
N GLU A 110 -2.93 12.49 -4.82
CA GLU A 110 -2.08 11.45 -4.25
C GLU A 110 -0.70 11.46 -4.90
N TYR A 111 -0.67 11.53 -6.24
CA TYR A 111 0.60 11.57 -6.98
C TYR A 111 1.34 12.88 -6.76
N GLN A 112 0.64 14.02 -6.72
CA GLN A 112 1.25 15.31 -6.40
C GLN A 112 1.82 15.34 -4.98
N LEU A 113 1.14 14.75 -4.00
CA LEU A 113 1.63 14.62 -2.63
C LEU A 113 2.90 13.76 -2.58
N PHE A 114 2.92 12.62 -3.27
CA PHE A 114 4.11 11.77 -3.39
C PHE A 114 5.31 12.54 -3.95
N LEU A 115 5.14 13.26 -5.07
CA LEU A 115 6.22 14.04 -5.69
C LEU A 115 6.73 15.16 -4.79
N LYS A 116 5.85 15.82 -4.04
CA LYS A 116 6.22 16.86 -3.07
C LYS A 116 7.11 16.27 -1.97
N LEU A 117 6.63 15.22 -1.30
CA LEU A 117 7.35 14.59 -0.19
C LEU A 117 8.66 13.93 -0.63
N GLN A 118 8.72 13.37 -1.85
CA GLN A 118 9.95 12.80 -2.40
C GLN A 118 11.05 13.87 -2.58
N LYS A 119 10.69 15.11 -2.91
CA LYS A 119 11.66 16.22 -3.05
C LYS A 119 12.21 16.68 -1.70
N GLU A 120 11.41 16.61 -0.64
CA GLU A 120 11.79 17.01 0.72
C GLU A 120 12.75 16.03 1.41
N GLN A 121 12.91 14.81 0.87
CA GLN A 121 13.81 13.78 1.37
C GLN A 121 15.20 13.78 0.69
N LYS A 122 15.47 14.74 -0.19
CA LYS A 122 16.77 14.92 -0.86
C LYS A 122 17.63 15.92 -0.11
#